data_AF-A0A920UHP2-F1
#
_entry.id   AF-A0A920UHP2-F1
#
_cell.length_a   1.000
_cell.length_b   1.000
_cell.length_c   1.000
_cell.angle_alpha   90.00
_cell.angle_beta   90.00
_cell.angle_gamma   90.00
#
_symmetry.space_group_name_H-M   'P 1'
#
loop_
_entity.id
_entity.type
_entity.pdbx_description
1 polymer ?
#
loop_
_entity_poly.entity_id
_entity_poly.type
_entity_poly.pdbx_seq_one_letter_code
_entity_poly.pdbx_strand_id
1 'polypeptide(L)' 'MMIAVVLSLNMRKLLYAKVLVRKLLGIETSGSLTVLFTDKTGTLTQGELTVSEFLEETGNIS' A
#
# COMPACT_ATOMS: atom_id res chain seq x y z
N MET A 1 -20.32 22.84 -0.21
CA MET A 1 -20.51 21.94 -1.37
C MET A 1 -19.26 21.78 -2.25
N MET A 2 -18.46 22.83 -2.53
CA MET A 2 -17.30 22.75 -3.44
C MET A 2 -16.28 21.65 -3.08
N ILE A 3 -15.85 21.56 -1.82
CA ILE A 3 -14.85 20.57 -1.36
C ILE A 3 -15.34 19.13 -1.60
N ALA A 4 -16.62 18.86 -1.31
CA ALA A 4 -17.21 17.53 -1.51
C ALA A 4 -17.22 17.11 -2.99
N VAL A 5 -17.47 18.04 -3.92
CA VAL A 5 -17.42 17.78 -5.36
C VAL A 5 -15.99 17.44 -5.80
N VAL A 6 -15.00 18.23 -5.37
CA VAL A 6 -13.58 18.01 -5.70
C VAL A 6 -13.08 16.66 -5.15
N LEU A 7 -13.39 16.34 -3.88
CA LEU A 7 -13.05 15.04 -3.30
C LEU A 7 -13.71 13.88 -4.04
N SER A 8 -14.96 14.04 -4.46
CA SER A 8 -15.69 13.02 -5.23
C SER A 8 -15.07 12.78 -6.61
N LEU A 9 -14.57 13.83 -7.28
CA LEU A 9 -13.85 13.69 -8.54
C LEU A 9 -12.51 12.98 -8.35
N ASN A 10 -11.76 13.31 -7.30
CA ASN A 10 -10.50 12.65 -6.98
C ASN A 10 -10.69 11.18 -6.57
N MET A 11 -11.77 10.87 -5.85
CA MET A 11 -12.17 9.50 -5.55
C MET A 11 -12.35 8.67 -6.83
N ARG A 12 -13.02 9.21 -7.86
CA ARG A 12 -13.17 8.50 -9.15
C ARG A 12 -11.81 8.21 -9.80
N LYS A 13 -10.88 9.17 -9.76
CA LYS A 13 -9.51 8.98 -10.29
C LYS A 13 -8.77 7.86 -9.54
N LEU A 14 -8.85 7.85 -8.20
CA LEU A 14 -8.23 6.83 -7.36
C LEU A 14 -8.82 5.43 -7.60
N LEU A 15 -10.12 5.34 -7.88
CA LEU A 15 -10.76 4.07 -8.23
C LEU A 15 -10.18 3.48 -9.53
N TYR A 16 -9.91 4.31 -10.54
CA TYR A 16 -9.21 3.86 -11.77
C TYR A 16 -7.78 3.39 -11.49
N ALA A 17 -7.13 3.92 -10.45
CA ALA A 17 -5.83 3.45 -9.95
C ALA A 17 -5.92 2.25 -9.00
N LYS A 18 -7.07 1.56 -8.94
CA LYS A 18 -7.37 0.42 -8.05
C LYS A 18 -7.33 0.74 -6.55
N VAL A 19 -7.53 2.00 -6.18
CA VAL A 19 -7.65 2.44 -4.78
C VAL A 19 -9.10 2.73 -4.44
N LEU A 20 -9.71 1.88 -3.61
CA LEU A 20 -11.10 2.06 -3.16
C LEU A 20 -11.15 2.97 -1.93
N VAL A 21 -11.62 4.20 -2.11
CA VAL A 21 -11.85 5.16 -1.02
C VAL A 21 -13.23 4.94 -0.42
N ARG A 22 -13.31 4.54 0.85
CA ARG A 22 -14.60 4.33 1.56
C ARG A 22 -15.18 5.61 2.19
N LYS A 23 -14.33 6.60 2.49
CA LYS A 23 -14.71 7.89 3.09
C LYS A 23 -13.92 9.01 2.41
N LEU A 24 -14.60 10.03 1.90
CA LEU A 24 -13.98 11.13 1.14
C LEU A 24 -12.88 11.87 1.94
N LEU A 25 -13.07 12.04 3.26
CA LEU A 25 -12.07 12.65 4.15
C LEU A 25 -10.75 11.89 4.18
N GLY A 26 -10.76 10.57 3.92
CA GLY A 26 -9.54 9.76 3.89
C GLY A 26 -8.57 10.18 2.79
N ILE A 27 -9.04 10.80 1.70
CA ILE A 27 -8.18 11.32 0.62
C ILE A 27 -7.32 12.47 1.13
N GLU A 28 -7.91 13.39 1.89
CA GLU A 28 -7.22 14.55 2.45
C GLU A 28 -6.22 14.13 3.52
N THR A 29 -6.64 13.26 4.44
CA THR A 29 -5.75 12.71 5.46
C THR A 29 -4.54 12.05 4.80
N SER A 30 -4.74 11.12 3.86
CA SER A 30 -3.62 10.43 3.19
C SER A 30 -2.68 11.38 2.44
N GLY A 31 -3.19 12.47 1.86
CA GLY A 31 -2.36 13.45 1.14
C GLY A 31 -1.47 14.32 2.05
N SER A 32 -1.79 14.40 3.34
CA SER A 32 -1.06 15.20 4.34
C SER A 32 -0.26 14.35 5.34
N LEU A 33 -0.28 13.02 5.19
CA LEU A 33 0.49 12.12 6.05
C LEU A 33 2.00 12.36 5.93
N THR A 34 2.66 12.53 7.06
CA THR A 34 4.13 12.64 7.16
C THR A 34 4.79 11.35 7.64
N VAL A 35 4.03 10.48 8.30
CA VAL A 35 4.49 9.17 8.79
C VAL A 35 3.45 8.12 8.41
N LEU A 36 3.90 7.03 7.81
CA LEU A 36 3.07 5.88 7.46
C LEU A 36 3.48 4.67 8.32
N PHE A 37 2.60 4.29 9.24
CA PHE A 37 2.70 2.99 9.90
C PHE A 37 2.17 1.93 8.94
N THR A 38 3.00 0.93 8.63
CA THR A 38 2.62 -0.21 7.79
C THR A 38 2.85 -1.49 8.56
N ASP A 39 1.98 -2.48 8.31
CA ASP A 39 2.25 -3.84 8.73
C ASP A 39 3.25 -4.50 7.77
N LYS A 40 3.92 -5.56 8.22
CA LYS A 40 4.89 -6.30 7.41
C LYS A 40 4.21 -7.41 6.61
N THR A 41 3.59 -8.37 7.29
CA THR A 41 3.11 -9.61 6.69
C THR A 41 1.82 -9.36 5.91
N GLY A 42 1.80 -9.68 4.61
CA GLY A 42 0.63 -9.45 3.76
C GLY A 42 0.43 -7.99 3.31
N THR A 43 1.31 -7.06 3.73
CA THR A 43 1.34 -5.67 3.24
C THR A 43 2.66 -5.36 2.53
N LEU A 44 3.80 -5.49 3.23
CA LEU A 44 5.13 -5.35 2.61
C LEU A 44 5.61 -6.65 1.96
N THR A 45 5.28 -7.79 2.59
CA THR A 45 5.53 -9.12 2.04
C THR A 45 4.23 -9.73 1.53
N GLN A 46 4.33 -10.75 0.69
CA GLN A 46 3.17 -11.50 0.21
C GLN A 46 2.49 -12.33 1.32
N GLY A 47 3.09 -12.41 2.51
CA GLY A 47 2.63 -13.30 3.57
C GLY A 47 2.92 -14.79 3.28
N GLU A 48 3.61 -15.08 2.19
CA GLU A 48 4.03 -16.41 1.78
C GLU A 48 5.53 -16.59 2.05
N LEU A 49 5.91 -17.73 2.63
CA LEU A 49 7.30 -18.05 2.89
C LEU A 49 7.96 -18.58 1.61
N THR A 50 9.09 -17.98 1.25
CA THR A 50 9.93 -18.41 0.13
C THR A 50 11.32 -18.74 0.65
N VAL A 51 11.92 -19.82 0.15
CA VAL A 51 13.33 -20.10 0.43
C VAL A 51 14.16 -19.01 -0.23
N SER A 52 14.98 -18.32 0.55
CA SER A 52 15.83 -17.24 0.05
C SER A 52 17.17 -17.74 -0.46
N GLU A 53 17.78 -18.68 0.26
CA GLU A 53 19.15 -19.11 0.05
C GLU A 53 19.33 -20.56 0.48
N PHE A 54 20.21 -21.28 -0.21
CA PHE A 54 20.71 -22.58 0.20
C PHE A 54 22.17 -22.48 0.62
N LEU A 55 22.54 -23.20 1.67
CA LEU A 55 23.94 -23.37 2.06
C LEU A 55 24.44 -24.69 1.50
N GLU A 56 25.39 -24.62 0.57
CA GLU A 56 26.03 -25.80 -0.01
C GLU A 56 27.12 -26.36 0.91
N GLU A 57 27.43 -27.65 0.78
CA GLU A 57 28.49 -28.31 1.55
C GLU A 57 29.89 -27.71 1.32
N THR A 58 30.08 -27.01 0.20
CA THR A 58 31.29 -26.25 -0.14
C THR A 58 31.41 -24.92 0.62
N GLY A 59 30.37 -24.52 1.37
CA GLY A 59 30.30 -23.24 2.07
C GLY A 59 29.81 -22.08 1.19
N ASN A 60 29.38 -22.38 -0.04
CA ASN A 60 28.80 -21.38 -0.94
C ASN A 60 27.31 -21.17 -0.64
N ILE A 61 26.84 -19.93 -0.83
CA ILE A 61 25.44 -19.55 -0.72
C ILE A 61 24.87 -19.48 -2.14
N SER A 62 23.84 -20.29 -2.44
CA SER A 62 23.13 -20.32 -3.73
C SER A 62 21.68 -19.86 -3.67
#